data_AF-A0A846DZX3-F1
#
_entry.id   AF-A0A846DZX3-F1
#
_cell.length_a   1.000
_cell.length_b   1.000
_cell.length_c   1.000
_cell.angle_alpha   90.00
_cell.angle_beta   90.00
_cell.angle_gamma   90.00
#
_symmetry.space_group_name_H-M   'P 1'
#
loop_
_entity.id
_entity.type
_entity.pdbx_description
1 polymer ?
#
loop_
_entity_poly.entity_id
_entity_poly.type
_entity_poly.pdbx_seq_one_letter_code
_entity_poly.pdbx_strand_id
1 'polypeptide(L)'
;MSQQQENNREWVGDIVNITEAMDLLFAPESLLVAIRLEDETDSDVMVGLDWGSDLSKFLENPALFGRLTQLRVSLNREVRLLLEEWNLGVGTNSALTSARAILMERLQTPTPDALPVLQRILTQDELYKDELISDRNPLRSLLTVLLTDSDWEMIANSAAHSIRMQIMHRGDTARISA
;
A
#
# COMPACT_ATOMS: atom_id res chain seq x y z
N MET A 1 -9.92 -46.12 36.24
CA MET A 1 -10.46 -44.78 36.58
C MET A 1 -9.30 -43.98 37.15
N SER A 2 -8.84 -42.86 36.60
CA SER A 2 -9.24 -42.12 35.42
C SER A 2 -8.02 -41.38 34.85
N GLN A 3 -8.04 -41.24 33.53
CA GLN A 3 -7.12 -40.48 32.71
C GLN A 3 -6.99 -39.02 33.17
N GLN A 4 -5.77 -38.48 33.09
CA GLN A 4 -5.56 -37.06 32.86
C GLN A 4 -4.48 -36.91 31.77
N GLN A 5 -4.91 -37.16 30.54
CA GLN A 5 -4.30 -36.62 29.34
C GLN A 5 -4.76 -35.17 29.22
N GLU A 6 -3.92 -34.22 29.62
CA GLU A 6 -4.15 -32.81 29.33
C GLU A 6 -3.41 -32.45 28.03
N ASN A 7 -4.14 -32.68 26.93
CA ASN A 7 -4.27 -31.80 25.78
C ASN A 7 -3.01 -31.06 25.32
N ASN A 8 -2.18 -31.76 24.54
CA ASN A 8 -1.41 -31.17 23.46
C ASN A 8 -2.40 -30.64 22.41
N ARG A 9 -2.91 -29.41 22.58
CA ARG A 9 -3.61 -28.72 21.48
C ARG A 9 -2.54 -28.19 20.53
N GLU A 10 -2.11 -29.09 19.67
CA GLU A 10 -1.49 -28.77 18.39
C GLU A 10 -2.50 -27.88 17.64
N TRP A 11 -2.24 -26.56 17.62
CA TRP A 11 -2.98 -25.61 16.79
C TRP A 11 -2.65 -25.92 15.33
N VAL A 12 -3.38 -26.89 14.76
CA VAL A 12 -3.48 -27.09 13.32
C VAL A 12 -4.76 -26.38 12.89
N GLY A 13 -4.72 -25.04 12.94
CA GLY A 13 -5.69 -24.21 12.24
C GLY A 13 -5.10 -23.89 10.89
N ASP A 14 -5.79 -24.24 9.81
CA ASP A 14 -5.38 -23.96 8.44
C ASP A 14 -4.97 -22.49 8.33
N ILE A 15 -3.65 -22.28 8.17
CA ILE A 15 -3.06 -20.96 8.01
C ILE A 15 -3.49 -20.47 6.63
N VAL A 16 -4.45 -19.54 6.59
CA VAL A 16 -4.77 -18.78 5.38
C VAL A 16 -3.45 -18.29 4.79
N ASN A 17 -3.19 -18.72 3.56
CA ASN A 17 -1.90 -18.43 2.96
C ASN A 17 -1.86 -16.95 2.57
N ILE A 18 -0.67 -16.35 2.51
CA ILE A 18 -0.51 -14.90 2.30
C ILE A 18 -1.17 -14.41 1.01
N THR A 19 -1.27 -15.24 -0.02
CA THR A 19 -1.97 -14.92 -1.27
C THR A 19 -3.47 -14.73 -1.04
N GLU A 20 -4.09 -15.60 -0.24
CA GLU A 20 -5.50 -15.44 0.13
C GLU A 20 -5.69 -14.20 0.99
N ALA A 21 -4.80 -13.93 1.95
CA ALA A 21 -4.87 -12.70 2.74
C ALA A 21 -4.76 -11.42 1.88
N MET A 22 -4.08 -11.49 0.73
CA MET A 22 -3.90 -10.36 -0.18
C MET A 22 -5.13 -10.14 -1.06
N ASP A 23 -5.70 -11.20 -1.64
CA ASP A 23 -6.93 -11.09 -2.43
C ASP A 23 -8.08 -10.44 -1.62
N LEU A 24 -8.14 -10.73 -0.32
CA LEU A 24 -9.15 -10.20 0.61
C LEU A 24 -8.93 -8.73 0.98
N LEU A 25 -7.68 -8.24 0.94
CA LEU A 25 -7.30 -6.91 1.45
C LEU A 25 -7.72 -5.77 0.48
N PHE A 26 -8.19 -6.12 -0.70
CA PHE A 26 -7.99 -5.28 -1.88
C PHE A 26 -9.22 -5.22 -2.80
N ALA A 27 -10.41 -5.44 -2.25
CA ALA A 27 -11.67 -5.42 -2.99
C ALA A 27 -11.93 -4.07 -3.71
N PRO A 28 -12.39 -4.05 -4.99
CA PRO A 28 -12.33 -2.86 -5.84
C PRO A 28 -13.29 -1.70 -5.51
N GLU A 29 -14.43 -1.97 -4.88
CA GLU A 29 -15.52 -1.00 -4.67
C GLU A 29 -15.19 0.00 -3.54
N SER A 30 -14.43 -0.47 -2.56
CA SER A 30 -13.83 0.18 -1.38
C SER A 30 -12.80 1.27 -1.69
N LEU A 31 -12.25 1.14 -2.89
CA LEU A 31 -10.85 1.40 -3.19
C LEU A 31 -10.60 2.85 -3.64
N LEU A 32 -11.56 3.41 -4.38
CA LEU A 32 -11.51 4.79 -4.86
C LEU A 32 -11.89 5.79 -3.78
N VAL A 33 -12.74 5.40 -2.83
CA VAL A 33 -13.18 6.26 -1.71
C VAL A 33 -12.05 6.42 -0.68
N ALA A 34 -11.33 5.33 -0.43
CA ALA A 34 -10.11 5.26 0.36
C ALA A 34 -9.01 6.23 -0.10
N ILE A 35 -8.62 6.11 -1.37
CA ILE A 35 -7.60 6.98 -1.99
C ILE A 35 -8.02 8.44 -1.95
N ARG A 36 -9.32 8.74 -2.11
CA ARG A 36 -9.86 10.12 -2.09
C ARG A 36 -9.83 10.74 -0.70
N LEU A 37 -10.16 9.97 0.33
CA LEU A 37 -10.16 10.44 1.71
C LEU A 37 -8.74 10.58 2.28
N GLU A 38 -7.79 9.75 1.86
CA GLU A 38 -6.36 9.94 2.16
C GLU A 38 -5.80 11.21 1.48
N ASP A 39 -6.31 11.60 0.31
CA ASP A 39 -5.92 12.83 -0.40
C ASP A 39 -6.56 14.09 0.22
N GLU A 40 -7.78 14.00 0.76
CA GLU A 40 -8.52 15.11 1.35
C GLU A 40 -8.12 15.45 2.79
N THR A 41 -7.52 14.51 3.54
CA THR A 41 -7.24 14.70 4.96
C THR A 41 -5.78 15.06 5.30
N ASP A 42 -4.86 15.06 4.32
CA ASP A 42 -3.39 15.17 4.53
C ASP A 42 -2.88 14.27 5.66
N SER A 43 -3.61 13.20 5.93
CA SER A 43 -3.50 12.40 7.12
C SER A 43 -3.40 10.95 6.68
N ASP A 44 -2.54 10.20 7.35
CA ASP A 44 -2.33 8.75 7.17
C ASP A 44 -3.57 7.95 7.64
N VAL A 45 -4.77 8.48 7.40
CA VAL A 45 -6.02 7.85 7.80
C VAL A 45 -6.10 6.56 7.02
N MET A 46 -6.26 5.48 7.77
CA MET A 46 -6.55 4.11 7.32
C MET A 46 -7.88 4.02 6.53
N VAL A 47 -8.16 4.93 5.60
CA VAL A 47 -9.34 4.84 4.75
C VAL A 47 -8.96 3.95 3.59
N GLY A 48 -9.45 2.72 3.63
CA GLY A 48 -9.10 1.63 2.71
C GLY A 48 -9.48 0.29 3.29
N LEU A 49 -10.56 0.27 4.06
CA LEU A 49 -11.08 -0.87 4.81
C LEU A 49 -12.56 -1.07 4.44
N ASP A 50 -12.95 -0.95 3.16
CA ASP A 50 -14.16 -1.67 2.72
C ASP A 50 -13.76 -3.10 2.31
N TRP A 51 -14.17 -4.01 3.18
CA TRP A 51 -13.78 -5.43 3.22
C TRP A 51 -14.77 -6.36 2.54
N GLY A 52 -15.80 -5.82 1.88
CA GLY A 52 -16.78 -6.60 1.16
C GLY A 52 -17.28 -7.84 1.93
N SER A 53 -17.42 -8.96 1.22
CA SER A 53 -17.87 -10.25 1.77
C SER A 53 -16.81 -11.05 2.53
N ASP A 54 -15.59 -10.52 2.62
CA ASP A 54 -14.39 -11.30 2.93
C ASP A 54 -13.99 -11.25 4.41
N LEU A 55 -14.68 -10.42 5.21
CA LEU A 55 -14.53 -10.26 6.67
C LEU A 55 -14.47 -11.59 7.47
N SER A 56 -15.10 -12.65 6.98
CA SER A 56 -15.08 -13.96 7.65
C SER A 56 -13.71 -14.61 7.66
N LYS A 57 -12.96 -14.50 6.55
CA LYS A 57 -11.58 -14.99 6.42
C LYS A 57 -10.56 -14.11 7.16
N PHE A 58 -10.90 -12.82 7.39
CA PHE A 58 -10.08 -11.93 8.24
C PHE A 58 -9.99 -12.40 9.69
N LEU A 59 -11.06 -13.00 10.22
CA LEU A 59 -11.07 -13.52 11.59
C LEU A 59 -10.15 -14.75 11.77
N GLU A 60 -9.71 -15.36 10.67
CA GLU A 60 -8.85 -16.55 10.70
C GLU A 60 -7.37 -16.19 10.97
N ASN A 61 -6.92 -14.96 10.66
CA ASN A 61 -5.56 -14.50 11.00
C ASN A 61 -5.47 -12.98 11.28
N PRO A 62 -5.99 -12.50 12.42
CA PRO A 62 -6.05 -11.08 12.74
C PRO A 62 -4.67 -10.42 12.89
N ALA A 63 -3.64 -11.18 13.29
CA ALA A 63 -2.29 -10.65 13.47
C ALA A 63 -1.61 -10.35 12.11
N LEU A 64 -1.68 -11.29 11.16
CA LEU A 64 -1.14 -11.08 9.81
C LEU A 64 -1.82 -9.89 9.11
N PHE A 65 -3.13 -9.76 9.32
CA PHE A 65 -3.90 -8.67 8.77
C PHE A 65 -3.48 -7.30 9.33
N GLY A 66 -3.29 -7.19 10.65
CA GLY A 66 -2.78 -5.96 11.27
C GLY A 66 -1.43 -5.55 10.66
N ARG A 67 -0.54 -6.53 10.43
CA ARG A 67 0.77 -6.30 9.78
C ARG A 67 0.65 -5.87 8.33
N LEU A 68 -0.25 -6.47 7.55
CA LEU A 68 -0.50 -6.06 6.17
C LEU A 68 -1.03 -4.63 6.08
N THR A 69 -1.98 -4.27 6.95
CA THR A 69 -2.53 -2.90 7.02
C THR A 69 -1.43 -1.90 7.37
N GLN A 70 -0.67 -2.16 8.41
CA GLN A 70 0.44 -1.30 8.83
C GLN A 70 1.52 -1.19 7.75
N LEU A 71 1.84 -2.29 7.06
CA LEU A 71 2.79 -2.29 5.96
C LEU A 71 2.30 -1.42 4.79
N ARG A 72 1.04 -1.57 4.38
CA ARG A 72 0.43 -0.76 3.31
C ARG A 72 0.52 0.73 3.63
N VAL A 73 0.10 1.13 4.83
CA VAL A 73 0.15 2.54 5.27
C VAL A 73 1.60 3.03 5.28
N SER A 74 2.53 2.23 5.81
CA SER A 74 3.94 2.60 5.87
C SER A 74 4.58 2.72 4.48
N LEU A 75 4.20 1.89 3.51
CA LEU A 75 4.66 1.99 2.12
C LEU A 75 4.09 3.23 1.42
N ASN A 76 2.81 3.54 1.62
CA ASN A 76 2.18 4.76 1.10
C ASN A 76 2.87 6.02 1.64
N ARG A 77 3.21 6.02 2.93
CA ARG A 77 4.00 7.09 3.54
C ARG A 77 5.41 7.17 2.96
N GLU A 78 6.09 6.05 2.80
CA GLU A 78 7.45 6.03 2.24
C GLU A 78 7.48 6.52 0.78
N VAL A 79 6.52 6.11 -0.06
CA VAL A 79 6.48 6.59 -1.45
C VAL A 79 6.14 8.07 -1.54
N ARG A 80 5.28 8.59 -0.65
CA ARG A 80 5.05 10.03 -0.51
C ARG A 80 6.34 10.78 -0.21
N LEU A 81 7.07 10.35 0.81
CA LEU A 81 8.35 10.98 1.19
C LEU A 81 9.35 10.96 0.04
N LEU A 82 9.46 9.86 -0.71
CA LEU A 82 10.34 9.77 -1.88
C LEU A 82 9.95 10.80 -2.97
N LEU A 83 8.66 10.91 -3.28
CA LEU A 83 8.18 11.83 -4.31
C LEU A 83 8.31 13.31 -3.89
N GLU A 84 8.12 13.61 -2.60
CA GLU A 84 8.37 14.94 -2.04
C GLU A 84 9.85 15.32 -2.11
N GLU A 85 10.76 14.38 -1.81
CA GLU A 85 12.21 14.57 -1.93
C GLU A 85 12.63 14.93 -3.38
N TRP A 86 11.88 14.52 -4.40
CA TRP A 86 12.17 14.79 -5.82
C TRP A 86 11.74 16.18 -6.31
N ASN A 87 11.01 16.95 -5.49
CA ASN A 87 10.63 18.33 -5.79
C ASN A 87 9.91 18.51 -7.15
N LEU A 88 8.93 17.65 -7.44
CA LEU A 88 8.19 17.64 -8.72
C LEU A 88 7.23 18.84 -8.90
N GLY A 89 7.14 19.74 -7.92
CA GLY A 89 6.25 20.89 -7.93
C GLY A 89 4.78 20.46 -8.07
N VAL A 90 4.06 21.03 -9.04
CA VAL A 90 2.65 20.69 -9.29
C VAL A 90 2.43 19.26 -9.78
N GLY A 91 3.48 18.57 -10.21
CA GLY A 91 3.41 17.16 -10.59
C GLY A 91 3.33 16.21 -9.39
N THR A 92 3.66 16.67 -8.18
CA THR A 92 3.80 15.83 -6.98
C THR A 92 2.51 15.07 -6.65
N ASN A 93 1.36 15.75 -6.61
CA ASN A 93 0.10 15.10 -6.27
C ASN A 93 -0.29 14.05 -7.31
N SER A 94 -0.13 14.35 -8.60
CA SER A 94 -0.46 13.38 -9.67
C SER A 94 0.48 12.19 -9.68
N ALA A 95 1.77 12.39 -9.36
CA ALA A 95 2.71 11.31 -9.15
C ALA A 95 2.29 10.44 -7.97
N LEU A 96 1.89 11.06 -6.84
CA LEU A 96 1.48 10.36 -5.63
C LEU A 96 0.21 9.54 -5.83
N THR A 97 -0.82 10.11 -6.45
CA THR A 97 -2.05 9.39 -6.80
C THR A 97 -1.74 8.16 -7.67
N SER A 98 -0.89 8.33 -8.69
CA SER A 98 -0.49 7.23 -9.56
C SER A 98 0.31 6.16 -8.80
N ALA A 99 1.25 6.57 -7.95
CA ALA A 99 2.08 5.65 -7.18
C ALA A 99 1.26 4.82 -6.19
N ARG A 100 0.30 5.45 -5.49
CA ARG A 100 -0.63 4.76 -4.57
C ARG A 100 -1.47 3.72 -5.29
N ALA A 101 -2.02 4.08 -6.46
CA ALA A 101 -2.84 3.15 -7.26
C ALA A 101 -2.03 1.93 -7.71
N ILE A 102 -0.81 2.15 -8.22
CA ILE A 102 0.07 1.06 -8.67
C ILE A 102 0.54 0.21 -7.49
N LEU A 103 0.99 0.83 -6.40
CA LEU A 103 1.45 0.11 -5.21
C LEU A 103 0.36 -0.81 -4.67
N MET A 104 -0.88 -0.33 -4.67
CA MET A 104 -2.03 -1.13 -4.30
C MET A 104 -2.19 -2.32 -5.24
N GLU A 105 -2.24 -2.12 -6.56
CA GLU A 105 -2.32 -3.19 -7.57
C GLU A 105 -1.23 -4.27 -7.34
N ARG A 106 0.01 -3.82 -7.11
CA ARG A 106 1.18 -4.68 -6.86
C ARG A 106 1.08 -5.44 -5.54
N LEU A 107 0.42 -4.88 -4.53
CA LEU A 107 0.13 -5.58 -3.29
C LEU A 107 -1.07 -6.52 -3.43
N GLN A 108 -2.05 -6.27 -4.31
CA GLN A 108 -3.13 -7.26 -4.55
C GLN A 108 -2.60 -8.47 -5.30
N THR A 109 -1.74 -8.23 -6.30
CA THR A 109 -1.20 -9.25 -7.20
C THR A 109 0.32 -9.22 -7.22
N PRO A 110 0.99 -9.60 -6.13
CA PRO A 110 2.44 -9.56 -6.01
C PRO A 110 3.07 -10.50 -7.03
N THR A 111 4.18 -10.06 -7.61
CA THR A 111 4.96 -10.93 -8.49
C THR A 111 5.59 -12.08 -7.69
N PRO A 112 5.94 -13.20 -8.36
CA PRO A 112 6.66 -14.30 -7.71
C PRO A 112 7.94 -13.85 -6.99
N ASP A 113 8.62 -12.83 -7.51
CA ASP A 113 9.84 -12.28 -6.91
C ASP A 113 9.55 -11.40 -5.68
N ALA A 114 8.40 -10.72 -5.64
CA ALA A 114 7.97 -9.91 -4.51
C ALA A 114 7.47 -10.74 -3.32
N LEU A 115 6.88 -11.91 -3.58
CA LEU A 115 6.29 -12.76 -2.56
C LEU A 115 7.27 -13.11 -1.41
N PRO A 116 8.48 -13.65 -1.65
CA PRO A 116 9.42 -13.98 -0.58
C PRO A 116 9.83 -12.76 0.26
N VAL A 117 9.97 -11.60 -0.36
CA VAL A 117 10.35 -10.35 0.32
C VAL A 117 9.21 -9.89 1.22
N LEU A 118 7.98 -9.93 0.71
CA LEU A 118 6.78 -9.59 1.45
C LEU A 118 6.57 -10.53 2.65
N GLN A 119 6.70 -11.84 2.44
CA GLN A 119 6.61 -12.84 3.51
C GLN A 119 7.65 -12.61 4.61
N ARG A 120 8.89 -12.32 4.21
CA ARG A 120 9.97 -12.01 5.15
C ARG A 120 9.68 -10.75 5.97
N ILE A 121 9.16 -9.70 5.36
CA ILE A 121 8.81 -8.47 6.07
C ILE A 121 7.65 -8.70 7.03
N LEU A 122 6.58 -9.36 6.57
CA LEU A 122 5.39 -9.64 7.39
C LEU A 122 5.67 -10.54 8.61
N THR A 123 6.70 -11.36 8.55
CA THR A 123 7.09 -12.25 9.66
C THR A 123 8.10 -11.61 10.64
N GLN A 124 8.57 -10.38 10.38
CA GLN A 124 9.50 -9.67 11.27
C GLN A 124 8.75 -8.87 12.33
N ASP A 125 8.44 -9.50 13.45
CA ASP A 125 7.71 -8.92 14.60
C ASP A 125 8.25 -7.54 15.04
N GLU A 126 9.58 -7.38 14.99
CA GLU A 126 10.28 -6.15 15.36
C GLU A 126 9.85 -4.91 14.55
N LEU A 127 9.36 -5.09 13.32
CA LEU A 127 8.89 -3.99 12.47
C LEU A 127 7.52 -3.44 12.88
N TYR A 128 6.73 -4.22 13.64
CA TYR A 128 5.32 -3.96 13.94
C TYR A 128 5.08 -3.61 15.41
N LYS A 129 6.10 -3.07 16.08
CA LYS A 129 6.01 -2.65 17.50
C LYS A 129 5.29 -1.33 17.70
N ASP A 130 5.38 -0.45 16.70
CA ASP A 130 4.75 0.86 16.68
C ASP A 130 3.50 0.83 15.76
N GLU A 131 2.78 1.94 15.69
CA GLU A 131 1.63 2.09 14.78
C GLU A 131 2.04 2.12 13.30
N LEU A 132 3.26 2.59 13.01
CA LEU A 132 3.86 2.65 11.67
C LEU A 132 5.26 2.02 11.69
N ILE A 133 5.65 1.42 10.57
CA ILE A 133 7.02 0.91 10.39
C ILE A 133 7.96 2.11 10.27
N SER A 134 8.75 2.35 11.30
CA SER A 134 9.69 3.49 11.34
C SER A 134 10.97 3.26 10.53
N ASP A 135 11.39 1.99 10.37
CA ASP A 135 12.58 1.66 9.57
C ASP A 135 12.25 1.76 8.08
N ARG A 136 12.85 2.76 7.42
CA ARG A 136 12.68 3.00 5.98
C ARG A 136 13.37 1.96 5.11
N ASN A 137 14.39 1.25 5.62
CA ASN A 137 15.16 0.29 4.82
C ASN A 137 14.31 -0.88 4.29
N PRO A 138 13.56 -1.63 5.13
CA PRO A 138 12.70 -2.71 4.65
C PRO A 138 11.60 -2.20 3.71
N LEU A 139 11.05 -1.00 3.98
CA LEU A 139 10.04 -0.37 3.11
C LEU A 139 10.62 -0.06 1.73
N ARG A 140 11.79 0.58 1.66
CA ARG A 140 12.47 0.90 0.40
C ARG A 140 12.86 -0.35 -0.36
N SER A 141 13.41 -1.37 0.30
CA SER A 141 13.71 -2.65 -0.33
C SER A 141 12.47 -3.32 -0.90
N LEU A 142 11.33 -3.23 -0.21
CA LEU A 142 10.08 -3.78 -0.74
C LEU A 142 9.57 -2.97 -1.93
N LEU A 143 9.61 -1.63 -1.86
CA LEU A 143 9.23 -0.76 -2.99
C LEU A 143 10.06 -1.06 -4.24
N THR A 144 11.36 -1.31 -4.12
CA THR A 144 12.22 -1.66 -5.26
C THR A 144 11.87 -2.99 -5.93
N VAL A 145 11.18 -3.88 -5.21
CA VAL A 145 10.77 -5.19 -5.75
C VAL A 145 9.32 -5.15 -6.22
N LEU A 146 8.45 -4.36 -5.57
CA LEU A 146 7.06 -4.17 -5.96
C LEU A 146 6.91 -3.29 -7.20
N LEU A 147 7.68 -2.20 -7.29
CA LEU A 147 7.57 -1.22 -8.37
C LEU A 147 8.63 -1.46 -9.43
N THR A 148 8.18 -1.81 -10.63
CA THR A 148 9.01 -2.03 -11.81
C THR A 148 9.40 -0.71 -12.48
N ASP A 149 10.37 -0.74 -13.40
CA ASP A 149 10.71 0.43 -14.23
C ASP A 149 9.50 0.99 -14.99
N SER A 150 8.62 0.11 -15.47
CA SER A 150 7.36 0.50 -16.14
C SER A 150 6.42 1.24 -15.18
N ASP A 151 6.39 0.86 -13.91
CA ASP A 151 5.58 1.53 -12.89
C ASP A 151 6.11 2.94 -12.63
N TRP A 152 7.42 3.09 -12.52
CA TRP A 152 8.08 4.39 -12.39
C TRP A 152 7.85 5.27 -13.61
N GLU A 153 7.84 4.70 -14.81
CA GLU A 153 7.51 5.44 -16.04
C GLU A 153 6.07 5.95 -16.03
N MET A 154 5.10 5.14 -15.57
CA MET A 154 3.71 5.58 -15.42
C MET A 154 3.58 6.74 -14.42
N ILE A 155 4.25 6.64 -13.27
CA ILE A 155 4.28 7.71 -12.25
C ILE A 155 4.88 8.99 -12.83
N ALA A 156 6.01 8.89 -13.52
CA ALA A 156 6.69 10.02 -14.15
C ALA A 156 5.81 10.68 -15.23
N ASN A 157 5.14 9.88 -16.05
CA ASN A 157 4.22 10.37 -17.08
C ASN A 157 3.03 11.12 -16.48
N SER A 158 2.48 10.63 -15.36
CA SER A 158 1.42 11.33 -14.62
C SER A 158 1.88 12.71 -14.13
N ALA A 159 3.08 12.78 -13.52
CA ALA A 159 3.67 14.03 -13.06
C ALA A 159 3.91 15.02 -14.22
N ALA A 160 4.54 14.54 -15.30
CA ALA A 160 4.86 15.33 -16.48
C ALA A 160 3.61 15.87 -17.17
N HIS A 161 2.55 15.05 -17.23
CA HIS A 161 1.27 15.47 -17.79
C HIS A 161 0.68 16.65 -17.00
N SER A 162 0.66 16.59 -15.67
CA SER A 162 0.13 17.68 -14.83
C SER A 162 0.93 18.97 -14.95
N ILE A 163 2.26 18.88 -15.01
CA ILE A 163 3.12 20.04 -15.28
C ILE A 163 2.80 20.66 -16.64
N ARG A 164 2.69 19.83 -17.70
CA ARG A 164 2.34 20.27 -19.05
C ARG A 164 1.00 21.00 -19.08
N MET A 165 -0.03 20.44 -18.43
CA MET A 165 -1.36 21.05 -18.37
C MET A 165 -1.33 22.40 -17.65
N GLN A 166 -0.56 22.55 -16.58
CA GLN A 166 -0.43 23.83 -15.89
C GLN A 166 0.24 24.89 -16.77
N ILE A 167 1.30 24.53 -17.52
CA ILE A 167 1.99 25.44 -18.43
C ILE A 167 1.03 25.91 -19.53
N MET A 168 0.29 24.99 -20.15
CA MET A 168 -0.69 25.33 -21.20
C MET A 168 -1.77 26.29 -20.67
N HIS A 169 -2.33 25.99 -19.49
CA HIS A 169 -3.34 26.85 -18.87
C HIS A 169 -2.81 28.27 -18.57
N ARG A 170 -1.60 28.39 -18.00
CA ARG A 170 -0.99 29.70 -17.75
C ARG A 170 -0.64 30.44 -19.04
N GLY A 171 -0.17 29.72 -20.07
CA GLY A 171 0.12 30.28 -21.39
C GLY A 171 -1.12 30.88 -22.05
N ASP A 172 -2.26 30.18 -21.99
CA ASP A 172 -3.53 30.67 -22.52
C ASP A 172 -4.03 31.90 -21.74
N THR A 173 -3.92 31.87 -20.41
CA THR A 173 -4.33 33.00 -19.55
C THR A 173 -3.48 34.26 -19.80
N ALA A 174 -2.16 34.08 -20.00
CA ALA A 174 -1.24 35.17 -20.32
C ALA A 174 -1.52 35.81 -21.70
N ARG A 175 -1.98 35.01 -22.68
CA ARG A 175 -2.35 35.49 -24.03
C ARG A 175 -3.68 36.24 -24.06
N ILE A 176 -4.60 35.97 -23.14
CA ILE A 176 -5.88 36.67 -23.04
C ILE A 176 -5.74 38.04 -22.35
N SER A 177 -4.68 38.21 -21.55
CA SER A 177 -4.44 39.43 -20.77
C SER A 177 -3.47 40.44 -21.44
N ALA A 178 -2.99 40.12 -22.65
CA ALA A 178 -2.06 40.94 -23.45
C ALA A 178 -2.77 41.48 -24.70
#